data_AF-A0A507DPS2-F1
#
_entry.id   AF-A0A507DPS2-F1
#
_cell.length_a   1.000
_cell.length_b   1.000
_cell.length_c   1.000
_cell.angle_alpha   90.00
_cell.angle_beta   90.00
_cell.angle_gamma   90.00
#
_symmetry.space_group_name_H-M   'P 1'
#
loop_
_entity.id
_entity.type
_entity.pdbx_description
1 polymer ?
#
loop_
_entity_poly.entity_id
_entity_poly.type
_entity_poly.pdbx_seq_one_letter_code
_entity_poly.pdbx_strand_id
1 'polypeptide(L)'
;MTPHKAIEHPHEALVNLRKYWTKEKKPEPEVFKVGDHVRLRVDKNTFAKSHVANFSSHVYKIQYVANPKDEFKGHRYRLEGIKNRTFTFNDLIKTSAKQTEQSSRPKRPKDRLQKQVENELRELDASIMKPRTRLQKRNMPLKPKGTFLHVEIPKRKKI
;
A
#
# COMPACT_ATOMS: atom_id res chain seq x y z
N MET A 1 -5.17 -15.48 40.00
CA MET A 1 -4.68 -16.15 41.23
C MET A 1 -3.69 -15.22 41.89
N THR A 2 -3.70 -15.07 43.22
CA THR A 2 -2.73 -14.21 43.92
C THR A 2 -1.42 -14.96 44.17
N PRO A 3 -0.27 -14.26 44.33
CA PRO A 3 1.02 -14.90 44.55
C PRO A 3 1.04 -15.83 45.77
N HIS A 4 0.36 -15.44 46.86
CA HIS A 4 0.29 -16.24 48.08
C HIS A 4 -0.42 -17.59 47.87
N LYS A 5 -1.57 -17.58 47.17
CA LYS A 5 -2.29 -18.80 46.80
C LYS A 5 -1.49 -19.72 45.86
N ALA A 6 -0.55 -19.17 45.10
CA ALA A 6 0.33 -19.96 44.22
C ALA A 6 1.38 -20.76 44.98
N ILE A 7 1.82 -20.24 46.12
CA ILE A 7 2.78 -20.91 47.00
C ILE A 7 2.07 -22.04 47.75
N GLU A 8 0.86 -21.79 48.25
CA GLU A 8 0.07 -22.79 48.98
C GLU A 8 -0.45 -23.93 48.08
N HIS A 9 -0.76 -23.63 46.81
CA HIS A 9 -1.36 -24.59 45.87
C HIS A 9 -0.56 -24.65 44.55
N PRO A 10 0.65 -25.24 44.58
CA PRO A 10 1.59 -25.19 43.45
C PRO A 10 1.08 -25.93 42.21
N HIS A 11 0.33 -27.03 42.40
CA HIS A 11 -0.25 -27.78 41.29
C HIS A 11 -1.33 -26.98 40.54
N GLU A 12 -2.20 -26.28 41.26
CA GLU A 12 -3.20 -25.39 40.65
C GLU A 12 -2.55 -24.19 39.95
N ALA A 13 -1.45 -23.68 40.51
CA ALA A 13 -0.63 -22.64 39.87
C ALA A 13 -0.11 -23.09 38.50
N LEU A 14 0.44 -24.31 38.41
CA LEU A 14 0.95 -24.89 37.16
C LEU A 14 -0.16 -25.12 36.14
N VAL A 15 -1.34 -25.59 36.57
CA VAL A 15 -2.50 -25.75 35.68
C VAL A 15 -2.99 -24.38 35.18
N ASN A 16 -3.01 -23.36 36.03
CA ASN A 16 -3.40 -22.00 35.64
C ASN A 16 -2.37 -21.35 34.71
N LEU A 17 -1.07 -21.55 34.94
CA LEU A 17 -0.02 -21.14 34.02
C LEU A 17 -0.17 -21.85 32.67
N ARG A 18 -0.38 -23.17 32.68
CA ARG A 18 -0.61 -23.93 31.44
C ARG A 18 -1.86 -23.43 30.70
N LYS A 19 -2.95 -23.13 31.41
CA LYS A 19 -4.17 -22.52 30.87
C LYS A 19 -3.96 -21.10 30.34
N TYR A 20 -3.13 -20.31 31.02
CA TYR A 20 -2.77 -18.96 30.60
C TYR A 20 -1.97 -19.01 29.29
N TRP A 21 -0.97 -19.87 29.22
CA TRP A 21 -0.16 -20.10 28.02
C TRP A 21 -0.95 -20.68 26.86
N THR A 22 -1.93 -21.56 27.13
CA THR A 22 -2.82 -22.06 26.07
C THR A 22 -3.87 -21.03 25.63
N LYS A 23 -4.35 -20.16 26.52
CA LYS A 23 -5.20 -19.01 26.15
C LYS A 23 -4.44 -17.92 25.38
N GLU A 24 -3.14 -17.76 25.65
CA GLU A 24 -2.24 -16.89 24.89
C GLU A 24 -1.84 -17.45 23.52
N LYS A 25 -2.24 -18.69 23.18
CA LYS A 25 -2.25 -19.12 21.77
C LYS A 25 -3.24 -18.24 21.04
N LYS A 26 -2.75 -17.08 20.58
CA LYS A 26 -3.44 -16.23 19.62
C LYS A 26 -4.00 -17.13 18.53
N PRO A 27 -5.23 -16.90 18.07
CA PRO A 27 -5.76 -17.65 16.94
C PRO A 27 -4.70 -17.65 15.84
N GLU A 28 -4.45 -18.82 15.25
CA GLU A 28 -3.48 -18.93 14.18
C GLU A 28 -3.80 -17.85 13.14
N PRO A 29 -2.81 -17.02 12.75
CA PRO A 29 -3.05 -15.98 11.79
C PRO A 29 -3.63 -16.61 10.52
N GLU A 30 -4.70 -16.01 9.98
CA GLU A 30 -5.32 -16.52 8.75
C GLU A 30 -4.25 -16.75 7.68
N VAL A 31 -4.13 -17.99 7.22
CA VAL A 31 -3.15 -18.32 6.19
C VAL A 31 -3.66 -17.81 4.85
N PHE A 32 -2.95 -16.84 4.27
CA PHE A 32 -3.28 -16.38 2.92
C PHE A 32 -3.13 -17.50 1.89
N LYS A 33 -4.03 -17.53 0.91
CA LYS A 33 -4.03 -18.55 -0.15
C LYS A 33 -3.36 -18.03 -1.42
N VAL A 34 -2.87 -18.95 -2.24
CA VAL A 34 -2.41 -18.60 -3.59
C VAL A 34 -3.55 -17.95 -4.35
N GLY A 35 -3.29 -16.79 -4.96
CA GLY A 35 -4.28 -15.99 -5.66
C GLY A 35 -4.97 -14.90 -4.83
N ASP A 36 -4.78 -14.87 -3.51
CA ASP A 36 -5.25 -13.76 -2.68
C ASP A 36 -4.56 -12.45 -3.08
N HIS A 37 -5.31 -11.35 -2.97
CA HIS A 37 -4.83 -10.00 -3.24
C HIS A 37 -4.41 -9.34 -1.92
N VAL A 38 -3.20 -8.81 -1.89
CA VAL A 38 -2.59 -8.24 -0.68
C VAL A 38 -1.87 -6.93 -0.96
N ARG A 39 -1.81 -6.06 0.05
CA ARG A 39 -0.93 -4.89 0.06
C ARG A 39 0.25 -5.13 0.97
N LEU A 40 1.39 -4.57 0.59
CA LEU A 40 2.63 -4.62 1.35
C LEU A 40 2.70 -3.54 2.41
N ARG A 41 3.18 -3.86 3.60
CA ARG A 41 3.56 -2.88 4.61
C ARG A 41 4.75 -2.06 4.11
N VAL A 42 4.69 -0.75 4.31
CA VAL A 42 5.75 0.21 3.99
C VAL A 42 6.18 0.86 5.29
N ASP A 43 7.39 0.51 5.73
CA ASP A 43 7.97 1.15 6.91
C ASP A 43 8.41 2.57 6.54
N LYS A 44 7.57 3.55 6.87
CA LYS A 44 7.94 4.97 6.91
C LYS A 44 8.33 5.35 8.34
N ASN A 45 9.23 6.33 8.46
CA ASN A 45 9.82 6.85 9.70
C ASN A 45 9.03 6.52 10.95
N THR A 46 9.54 5.54 11.69
CA THR A 46 8.94 4.91 12.88
C THR A 46 8.84 5.81 14.11
N PHE A 47 9.38 7.04 14.04
CA PHE A 47 9.49 7.97 15.17
C PHE A 47 8.34 8.98 15.29
N ALA A 48 7.27 8.86 14.49
CA ALA A 48 6.09 9.71 14.65
C ALA A 48 5.21 9.24 15.83
N LYS A 49 4.77 10.18 16.67
CA LYS A 49 3.96 9.99 17.90
C LYS A 49 2.64 9.21 17.71
N SER A 50 2.21 8.98 16.47
CA SER A 50 1.04 8.19 16.09
C SER A 50 1.40 7.30 14.89
N HIS A 51 2.15 6.22 15.13
CA HIS A 51 2.53 5.32 14.04
C HIS A 51 1.33 4.45 13.64
N VAL A 52 0.66 4.83 12.57
CA VAL A 52 -0.26 3.95 11.84
C VAL A 52 0.55 3.21 10.80
N ALA A 53 0.47 1.88 10.78
CA ALA A 53 1.13 1.06 9.77
C ALA A 53 0.66 1.49 8.38
N ASN A 54 1.60 2.00 7.58
CA ASN A 54 1.32 2.41 6.21
C ASN A 54 1.46 1.21 5.28
N PHE A 55 0.51 1.07 4.36
CA PHE A 55 0.55 0.04 3.32
C PHE A 55 0.77 0.67 1.94
N SER A 56 1.38 -0.09 1.04
CA SER A 56 1.59 0.28 -0.35
C SER A 56 0.25 0.56 -1.03
N SER A 57 0.24 1.53 -1.95
CA SER A 57 -0.89 1.76 -2.85
C SER A 57 -1.11 0.60 -3.82
N HIS A 58 -0.05 -0.18 -4.10
CA HIS A 58 -0.08 -1.28 -5.04
C HIS A 58 -0.63 -2.54 -4.37
N VAL A 59 -1.56 -3.19 -5.08
CA VAL A 59 -2.12 -4.49 -4.74
C VAL A 59 -1.39 -5.55 -5.54
N TYR A 60 -0.84 -6.51 -4.83
CA TYR A 60 -0.12 -7.66 -5.37
C TYR A 60 -0.97 -8.92 -5.21
N LYS A 61 -0.66 -9.93 -6.02
CA LYS A 61 -1.28 -11.25 -5.92
C LYS A 61 -0.28 -12.23 -5.31
N ILE A 62 -0.74 -13.10 -4.43
CA ILE A 62 0.10 -14.16 -3.87
C ILE A 62 0.34 -15.22 -4.95
N GLN A 63 1.60 -15.41 -5.30
CA GLN A 63 2.03 -16.40 -6.29
C GLN A 63 2.33 -17.76 -5.65
N TYR A 64 2.94 -17.76 -4.46
CA TYR A 64 3.35 -18.99 -3.79
C TYR A 64 3.33 -18.82 -2.26
N VAL A 65 2.90 -19.89 -1.58
CA VAL A 65 2.87 -20.00 -0.12
C VAL A 65 3.82 -21.13 0.26
N ALA A 66 4.87 -20.81 1.01
CA ALA A 66 5.77 -21.79 1.59
C ALA A 66 5.26 -22.18 2.97
N ASN A 67 5.07 -23.48 3.19
CA ASN A 67 4.73 -24.01 4.50
C ASN A 67 5.93 -23.92 5.44
N PRO A 68 5.70 -23.65 6.73
CA PRO A 68 6.78 -23.65 7.70
C PRO A 68 7.36 -25.06 7.86
N LYS A 69 8.67 -25.13 8.05
CA LYS A 69 9.37 -26.40 8.31
C LYS A 69 9.25 -26.85 9.77
N ASP A 70 9.03 -25.90 10.67
CA ASP A 70 8.97 -26.09 12.12
C ASP A 70 7.73 -25.38 12.67
N GLU A 71 7.16 -25.87 13.78
CA GLU A 71 5.98 -25.28 14.44
C GLU A 71 6.19 -23.82 14.89
N PHE A 72 7.45 -23.41 15.11
CA PHE A 72 7.80 -22.05 15.54
C PHE A 72 7.95 -21.06 14.39
N LYS A 73 7.94 -21.53 13.14
CA LYS A 73 8.09 -20.67 11.97
C LYS A 73 6.72 -20.38 11.36
N GLY A 74 6.51 -19.13 10.93
CA GLY A 74 5.32 -18.74 10.18
C GLY A 74 5.43 -19.07 8.69
N HIS A 75 4.28 -19.08 8.00
CA HIS A 75 4.21 -19.16 6.55
C HIS A 75 5.00 -18.02 5.87
N ARG A 76 5.58 -18.32 4.71
CA ARG A 76 6.25 -17.32 3.88
C ARG A 76 5.56 -17.19 2.53
N TYR A 77 5.44 -15.96 2.05
CA TYR A 77 4.67 -15.63 0.86
C TYR A 77 5.57 -15.03 -0.21
N ARG A 78 5.35 -15.40 -1.47
CA ARG A 78 5.93 -14.72 -2.65
C ARG A 78 4.82 -14.04 -3.43
N LEU A 79 5.09 -12.82 -3.88
CA LEU A 79 4.15 -11.97 -4.58
C LEU A 79 4.47 -11.90 -6.07
N GLU A 80 3.44 -11.90 -6.90
CA GLU A 80 3.56 -11.67 -8.33
C GLU A 80 4.12 -10.27 -8.61
N GLY A 81 5.11 -10.17 -9.49
CA GLY A 81 5.81 -8.92 -9.82
C GLY A 81 7.04 -8.61 -8.96
N ILE A 82 7.19 -9.23 -7.78
CA ILE A 82 8.35 -9.03 -6.90
C ILE A 82 9.19 -10.30 -6.86
N LYS A 83 10.24 -10.34 -7.67
CA LYS A 83 11.18 -11.47 -7.72
C LYS A 83 12.12 -11.46 -6.50
N ASN A 84 12.54 -12.65 -6.07
CA ASN A 84 13.58 -12.89 -5.05
C ASN A 84 13.31 -12.40 -3.61
N ARG A 85 12.09 -11.92 -3.30
CA ARG A 85 11.73 -11.53 -1.93
C ARG A 85 10.64 -12.44 -1.37
N THR A 86 10.79 -12.84 -0.11
CA THR A 86 9.73 -13.52 0.66
C THR A 86 9.21 -12.60 1.74
N PHE A 87 7.91 -12.66 1.96
CA PHE A 87 7.19 -11.85 2.93
C PHE A 87 6.59 -12.75 4.01
N THR A 88 6.42 -12.19 5.20
CA THR A 88 5.74 -12.83 6.31
C THR A 88 4.29 -12.35 6.40
N PHE A 89 3.49 -13.00 7.24
CA PHE A 89 2.10 -12.60 7.46
C PHE A 89 1.98 -11.11 7.89
N ASN A 90 2.86 -10.64 8.76
CA ASN A 90 2.82 -9.26 9.30
C ASN A 90 3.18 -8.19 8.25
N ASP A 91 3.79 -8.59 7.14
CA ASP A 91 4.15 -7.68 6.05
C ASP A 91 2.97 -7.46 5.09
N LEU A 92 1.91 -8.25 5.21
CA LEU A 92 0.81 -8.32 4.25
C LEU A 92 -0.52 -7.96 4.91
N ILE A 93 -1.37 -7.29 4.15
CA ILE A 93 -2.79 -7.13 4.50
C ILE A 93 -3.66 -7.55 3.32
N LYS A 94 -4.67 -8.40 3.58
CA LYS A 94 -5.61 -8.86 2.57
C LYS A 94 -6.51 -7.71 2.11
N THR A 95 -6.76 -7.65 0.81
CA THR A 95 -7.60 -6.61 0.20
C THR A 95 -8.53 -7.23 -0.84
N SER A 96 -9.76 -6.70 -0.95
CA SER A 96 -10.71 -7.07 -2.00
C SER A 96 -10.44 -6.38 -3.35
N ALA A 97 -9.55 -5.38 -3.36
CA ALA A 97 -9.17 -4.67 -4.57
C ALA A 97 -8.45 -5.59 -5.56
N LYS A 98 -8.69 -5.38 -6.85
CA LYS A 98 -7.99 -6.11 -7.92
C LYS A 98 -6.51 -5.69 -7.99
N GLN A 99 -5.68 -6.61 -8.48
CA GLN A 99 -4.25 -6.41 -8.67
C GLN A 99 -3.97 -5.12 -9.47
N THR A 100 -3.12 -4.25 -8.89
CA THR A 100 -2.86 -2.91 -9.45
C THR A 100 -1.87 -2.96 -10.61
N GLU A 101 -0.99 -3.96 -10.63
CA GLU A 101 -0.07 -4.22 -11.74
C GLU A 101 -0.37 -5.60 -12.35
N GLN A 102 -1.09 -5.63 -13.48
CA GLN A 102 -0.62 -6.50 -14.57
C GLN A 102 0.77 -5.97 -14.88
N SER A 103 1.80 -6.81 -14.74
CA SER A 103 3.20 -6.47 -15.02
C SER A 103 3.29 -5.59 -16.26
N SER A 104 3.29 -4.26 -16.08
CA SER A 104 3.42 -3.36 -17.20
C SER A 104 4.85 -3.59 -17.64
N ARG A 105 5.03 -4.14 -18.85
CA ARG A 105 6.36 -4.31 -19.42
C ARG A 105 7.11 -3.01 -19.15
N PRO A 106 8.34 -3.05 -18.59
CA PRO A 106 9.10 -1.83 -18.36
C PRO A 106 9.05 -1.04 -19.66
N LYS A 107 8.52 0.19 -19.61
CA LYS A 107 8.39 1.04 -20.80
C LYS A 107 9.78 1.11 -21.41
N ARG A 108 9.98 0.40 -22.53
CA ARG A 108 11.27 0.39 -23.21
C ARG A 108 11.62 1.84 -23.53
N PRO A 109 12.86 2.28 -23.29
CA PRO A 109 13.27 3.60 -23.72
C PRO A 109 13.00 3.69 -25.22
N LYS A 110 12.19 4.67 -25.62
CA LYS A 110 11.84 4.88 -27.03
C LYS A 110 13.06 5.43 -27.77
N ASP A 111 13.37 4.85 -28.92
CA ASP A 111 14.41 5.35 -29.81
C ASP A 111 14.07 6.75 -30.34
N ARG A 112 15.09 7.49 -30.79
CA ARG A 112 14.92 8.85 -31.34
C ARG A 112 13.90 8.89 -32.48
N LEU A 113 13.94 7.90 -33.39
CA LEU A 113 12.98 7.75 -34.49
C LEU A 113 11.56 7.51 -33.99
N GLN A 114 11.39 6.66 -32.97
CA GLN A 114 10.06 6.39 -32.39
C GLN A 114 9.44 7.64 -31.75
N LYS A 115 10.27 8.48 -31.11
CA LYS A 115 9.81 9.78 -30.57
C LYS A 115 9.43 10.75 -31.68
N GLN A 116 10.18 10.76 -32.77
CA GLN A 116 9.90 11.63 -33.92
C GLN A 116 8.57 11.27 -34.59
N VAL A 117 8.35 9.98 -34.86
CA VAL A 117 7.08 9.48 -35.43
C VAL A 117 5.89 9.78 -34.52
N GLU A 118 6.05 9.67 -33.19
CA GLU A 118 4.97 10.01 -32.26
C GLU A 118 4.65 11.51 -32.25
N ASN A 119 5.66 12.37 -32.40
CA ASN A 119 5.45 13.81 -32.53
C ASN A 119 4.73 14.14 -33.84
N GLU A 120 5.16 13.56 -34.97
CA GLU A 120 4.53 13.75 -36.28
C GLU A 120 3.07 13.28 -36.28
N LEU A 121 2.77 12.14 -35.64
CA LEU A 121 1.40 11.65 -35.47
C LEU A 121 0.55 12.59 -34.60
N ARG A 122 1.10 13.16 -33.53
CA ARG A 122 0.39 14.15 -32.70
C ARG A 122 0.14 15.45 -33.46
N GLU A 123 1.07 15.89 -34.29
CA GLU A 123 0.92 17.07 -35.14
C GLU A 123 -0.13 16.83 -36.22
N LEU A 124 -0.19 15.62 -36.79
CA LEU A 124 -1.26 15.20 -37.71
C LEU A 124 -2.63 15.23 -37.00
N ASP A 125 -2.75 14.62 -35.83
CA ASP A 125 -4.00 14.65 -35.05
C ASP A 125 -4.41 16.09 -34.69
N ALA A 126 -3.44 16.94 -34.32
CA ALA A 126 -3.68 18.35 -34.04
C ALA A 126 -4.12 19.14 -35.28
N SER A 127 -3.59 18.80 -36.46
CA SER A 127 -4.00 19.40 -37.74
C SER A 127 -5.39 18.97 -38.19
N ILE A 128 -5.79 17.73 -37.85
CA ILE A 128 -7.13 17.19 -38.11
C ILE A 128 -8.17 17.83 -37.17
N MET A 129 -7.76 18.22 -35.96
CA MET A 129 -8.64 18.95 -35.03
C MET A 129 -8.88 20.40 -35.52
N LYS A 130 -10.00 20.62 -36.20
CA LYS A 130 -10.47 21.96 -36.57
C LYS A 130 -10.52 22.89 -35.34
N PRO A 131 -10.14 24.17 -35.50
CA PRO A 131 -10.24 25.14 -34.41
C PRO A 131 -11.68 25.26 -33.93
N ARG A 132 -11.88 25.10 -32.62
CA ARG A 132 -13.21 25.14 -31.98
C ARG A 132 -13.84 26.51 -32.12
N THR A 133 -15.13 26.54 -32.44
CA THR A 133 -15.93 27.78 -32.53
C THR A 133 -16.12 28.44 -31.16
N ARG A 134 -16.43 29.75 -31.12
CA ARG A 134 -16.67 30.50 -29.86
C ARG A 134 -17.75 29.86 -28.99
N LEU A 135 -18.77 29.26 -29.61
CA LEU A 135 -19.89 28.61 -28.92
C LEU A 135 -19.42 27.35 -28.16
N GLN A 136 -18.58 26.51 -28.80
CA GLN A 136 -18.02 25.31 -28.18
C GLN A 136 -17.10 25.63 -26.99
N LYS A 137 -16.36 26.75 -27.05
CA LYS A 137 -15.49 27.19 -25.94
C LYS A 137 -16.28 27.66 -24.71
N ARG A 138 -17.49 28.17 -24.89
CA ARG A 138 -18.34 28.71 -23.82
C ARG A 138 -19.05 27.62 -23.01
N ASN A 139 -19.31 26.47 -23.61
CA ASN A 139 -19.99 25.33 -22.98
C ASN A 139 -19.05 24.37 -22.23
N MET A 140 -17.74 24.67 -22.19
CA MET A 140 -16.77 23.86 -21.46
C MET A 140 -16.75 24.24 -19.98
N PRO A 141 -16.54 23.27 -19.07
CA PRO A 141 -16.35 23.57 -17.67
C PRO A 141 -15.14 24.50 -17.50
N LEU A 142 -15.38 25.68 -16.95
CA LEU A 142 -14.34 26.66 -16.63
C LEU A 142 -13.41 26.03 -15.61
N LYS A 143 -12.13 25.85 -15.97
CA LYS A 143 -11.10 25.55 -14.98
C LYS A 143 -11.05 26.72 -13.99
N PRO A 144 -11.05 26.47 -12.68
CA PRO A 144 -10.90 27.55 -11.71
C PRO A 144 -9.57 28.26 -11.99
N LYS A 145 -9.64 29.56 -12.31
CA LYS A 145 -8.45 30.41 -12.33
C LYS A 145 -7.93 30.44 -10.90
N GLY A 146 -6.66 30.13 -10.71
CA GLY A 146 -6.05 30.00 -9.39
C GLY A 146 -6.48 31.12 -8.45
N THR A 147 -6.99 30.74 -7.29
CA THR A 147 -7.29 31.65 -6.20
C THR A 147 -5.98 32.26 -5.73
N PHE A 148 -5.67 33.48 -6.17
CA PHE A 148 -4.69 34.30 -5.48
C PHE A 148 -5.29 34.63 -4.11
N LEU A 149 -4.77 33.99 -3.06
CA LEU A 149 -5.06 34.41 -1.69
C LEU A 149 -4.61 35.87 -1.56
N HIS A 150 -5.56 36.79 -1.39
CA HIS A 150 -5.25 38.14 -0.92
C HIS A 150 -4.72 38.01 0.51
N VAL A 151 -3.39 38.07 0.65
CA VAL A 151 -2.75 38.29 1.94
C VAL A 151 -2.59 39.79 2.09
N GLU A 152 -3.47 40.41 2.88
CA GLU A 152 -3.31 41.81 3.27
C GLU A 152 -2.07 41.93 4.15
N ILE A 153 -1.05 42.63 3.67
CA ILE A 153 0.16 42.92 4.44
C ILE A 153 -0.16 44.13 5.33
N PRO A 154 -0.15 44.01 6.67
CA PRO A 154 -0.43 45.13 7.54
C PRO A 154 0.68 46.20 7.41
N LYS A 155 0.27 47.45 7.16
CA LYS A 155 1.18 48.60 7.09
C LYS A 155 1.74 48.90 8.47
N ARG A 156 3.07 48.95 8.60
CA ARG A 156 3.75 49.35 9.84
C ARG A 156 3.40 50.81 10.18
N LYS A 157 3.00 51.07 11.43
CA LYS A 157 2.91 52.44 11.96
C LYS A 157 4.33 53.02 12.00
N LYS A 158 4.49 54.23 11.45
CA LYS A 158 5.72 55.02 11.65
C LYS A 158 5.77 55.45 13.11
N ILE A 159 6.88 55.15 13.78
CA ILE A 159 7.33 55.80 15.02
C ILE A 159 8.35 56.85 14.57
#